data_AF-A0A7J3EL36-F1
#
_entry.id   AF-A0A7J3EL36-F1
#
_cell.length_a   1.000
_cell.length_b   1.000
_cell.length_c   1.000
_cell.angle_alpha   90.00
_cell.angle_beta   90.00
_cell.angle_gamma   90.00
#
_symmetry.space_group_name_H-M   'P 1'
#
loop_
_entity.id
_entity.type
_entity.pdbx_description
1 polymer ?
#
loop_
_entity_poly.entity_id
_entity_poly.type
_entity_poly.pdbx_seq_one_letter_code
_entity_poly.pdbx_strand_id
1 'polypeptide(L)'
;MPSEIQRLIRGLALKNAYEHGGKAVEGPVMSAVLGEHPELKPLAKDLAKYVSQVVKEVNSLSFEEQKKLLMSEFPELLERRREKEERKRLSPLPQVDQYKVVRTRFAPNPDFYIHLGNARPAILSYEYARMYDGVMILRFEDTDPRIKTPIPEAYHQIKEDLRWLGVEWGEEYVQSLRMELYYEIARELLSRGAAYVDLCPQKVFREFKLRRVACPHRDVYPEKNLELFDKMRSGFFGEGEAVLRIKTDLNHPDFSVIDWVAFRIIDTDKYPHPVVGSKYVVWPTYNFAAGVDDHLMGVTHILRGREHSLNTVKQRYVYQHLGWVYPVVLNLGRLNLEGLILSKSRIKELISSRPGEFEGPSDIRFGTIASLRNRGIEAQTIREIILDVGVKLSDASISWDNIAALNRKLIDRDTKRLMAVFNPVELRVRNYPGPDRVVLSNHPENSSLGSREVSLDVSSGTLRVLIDRSDLSEVIKIGAFRLMELCNVRVVEVGEGILVSEYIGRDLKQARDARMPIIQWVPAGNNVALRILVPRDLEMVRVGGLGEPALTELKRGDKVQLVRYGFVKVHKQALSKEDVIEAVFMHV
;
A
#
# COMPACT_ATOMS: atom_id res chain seq x y z
N MET A 1 -32.48 33.35 1.61
CA MET A 1 -31.17 32.78 1.99
C MET A 1 -30.21 33.91 2.29
N PRO A 2 -29.33 33.79 3.30
CA PRO A 2 -28.26 34.76 3.56
C PRO A 2 -27.37 34.95 2.32
N SER A 3 -26.92 36.18 2.09
CA SER A 3 -26.08 36.56 0.93
C SER A 3 -24.77 35.78 0.86
N GLU A 4 -24.20 35.43 2.02
CA GLU A 4 -22.98 34.63 2.13
C GLU A 4 -23.14 33.21 1.58
N ILE A 5 -24.28 32.57 1.86
CA ILE A 5 -24.59 31.22 1.36
C ILE A 5 -24.82 31.24 -0.16
N GLN A 6 -25.48 32.28 -0.67
CA GLN A 6 -25.68 32.46 -2.10
C GLN A 6 -24.34 32.65 -2.83
N ARG A 7 -23.44 33.45 -2.25
CA ARG A 7 -22.07 33.64 -2.73
C ARG A 7 -21.29 32.32 -2.74
N LEU A 8 -21.35 31.54 -1.65
CA LEU A 8 -20.70 30.23 -1.56
C LEU A 8 -21.19 29.25 -2.63
N ILE A 9 -22.50 29.13 -2.83
CA ILE A 9 -23.09 28.24 -3.84
C ILE A 9 -22.59 28.60 -5.25
N ARG A 10 -22.55 29.89 -5.58
CA ARG A 10 -22.02 30.39 -6.86
C ARG A 10 -20.54 30.08 -7.04
N GLY A 11 -19.72 30.31 -6.00
CA GLY A 11 -18.30 29.98 -6.02
C GLY A 11 -18.04 28.47 -6.20
N LEU A 12 -18.78 27.63 -5.49
CA LEU A 12 -18.68 26.17 -5.60
C LEU A 12 -19.16 25.64 -6.95
N ALA A 13 -20.20 26.25 -7.54
CA ALA A 13 -20.67 25.92 -8.89
C ALA A 13 -19.63 26.32 -9.95
N LEU A 14 -19.06 27.53 -9.88
CA LEU A 14 -17.99 27.96 -10.78
C LEU A 14 -16.73 27.07 -10.66
N LYS A 15 -16.35 26.71 -9.43
CA LYS A 15 -15.24 25.78 -9.17
C LYS A 15 -15.51 24.40 -9.76
N ASN A 16 -16.71 23.87 -9.56
CA ASN A 16 -17.09 22.58 -10.11
C ASN A 16 -17.11 22.60 -11.64
N ALA A 17 -17.66 23.65 -12.27
CA ALA A 17 -17.60 23.82 -13.72
C ALA A 17 -16.16 23.88 -14.24
N TYR A 18 -15.29 24.63 -13.57
CA TYR A 18 -13.87 24.73 -13.91
C TYR A 18 -13.15 23.37 -13.83
N GLU A 19 -13.42 22.57 -12.79
CA GLU A 19 -12.83 21.24 -12.60
C GLU A 19 -13.34 20.19 -13.60
N HIS A 20 -14.52 20.41 -14.17
CA HIS A 20 -15.18 19.48 -15.09
C HIS A 20 -15.33 20.04 -16.52
N GLY A 21 -14.38 20.87 -16.96
CA GLY A 21 -14.28 21.30 -18.37
C GLY A 21 -15.48 22.13 -18.86
N GLY A 22 -16.05 22.93 -17.96
CA GLY A 22 -17.13 23.88 -18.27
C GLY A 22 -18.52 23.47 -17.79
N LYS A 23 -18.66 22.31 -17.13
CA LYS A 23 -19.96 21.76 -16.70
C LYS A 23 -20.02 21.52 -15.20
N ALA A 24 -20.71 22.39 -14.49
CA ALA A 24 -21.12 22.17 -13.10
C ALA A 24 -22.25 21.13 -13.01
N VAL A 25 -22.21 20.33 -11.95
CA VAL A 25 -23.20 19.30 -11.63
C VAL A 25 -23.84 19.60 -10.26
N GLU A 26 -25.17 19.56 -10.19
CA GLU A 26 -25.93 19.94 -9.00
C GLU A 26 -25.59 19.11 -7.75
N GLY A 27 -25.42 17.79 -7.92
CA GLY A 27 -25.11 16.87 -6.81
C GLY A 27 -23.82 17.23 -6.07
N PRO A 28 -22.67 17.29 -6.76
CA PRO A 28 -21.40 17.69 -6.16
C PRO A 28 -21.43 19.08 -5.50
N VAL A 29 -22.08 20.07 -6.12
CA VAL A 29 -22.23 21.42 -5.55
C VAL A 29 -23.06 21.37 -4.27
N MET A 30 -24.17 20.64 -4.28
CA MET A 30 -25.01 20.44 -3.10
C MET A 30 -24.27 19.75 -1.96
N SER A 31 -23.53 18.68 -2.25
CA SER A 31 -22.72 17.95 -1.27
C SER A 31 -21.62 18.85 -0.67
N ALA A 32 -20.99 19.70 -1.46
CA ALA A 32 -19.97 20.63 -0.98
C ALA A 32 -20.56 21.70 -0.04
N VAL A 33 -21.73 22.26 -0.38
CA VAL A 33 -22.42 23.26 0.46
C VAL A 33 -22.84 22.66 1.80
N LEU A 34 -23.44 21.47 1.80
CA LEU A 34 -23.86 20.78 3.03
C LEU A 34 -22.68 20.24 3.86
N GLY A 35 -21.52 20.06 3.22
CA GLY A 35 -20.28 19.70 3.89
C GLY A 35 -19.65 20.88 4.64
N GLU A 36 -19.68 22.08 4.05
CA GLU A 36 -19.19 23.31 4.71
C GLU A 36 -20.19 23.85 5.75
N HIS A 37 -21.49 23.67 5.52
CA HIS A 37 -22.56 24.15 6.40
C HIS A 37 -23.60 23.05 6.73
N PRO A 38 -23.27 22.10 7.63
CA PRO A 38 -24.16 21.01 8.01
C PRO A 38 -25.51 21.46 8.62
N GLU A 39 -25.54 22.66 9.21
CA GLU A 39 -26.73 23.29 9.78
C GLU A 39 -27.81 23.61 8.75
N LEU A 40 -27.47 23.63 7.45
CA LEU A 40 -28.41 23.88 6.36
C LEU A 40 -29.18 22.63 5.90
N LYS A 41 -28.87 21.45 6.46
CA LYS A 41 -29.57 20.18 6.15
C LYS A 41 -31.12 20.27 6.26
N PRO A 42 -31.72 20.97 7.24
CA PRO A 42 -33.18 21.11 7.31
C PRO A 42 -33.79 21.89 6.12
N LEU A 43 -32.98 22.72 5.44
CA LEU A 43 -33.40 23.56 4.32
C LEU A 43 -33.02 22.97 2.94
N ALA A 44 -32.60 21.69 2.89
CA ALA A 44 -32.04 21.07 1.70
C ALA A 44 -32.94 21.14 0.46
N LYS A 45 -34.27 21.10 0.61
CA LYS A 45 -35.21 21.20 -0.52
C LYS A 45 -35.18 22.57 -1.21
N ASP A 46 -35.10 23.65 -0.43
CA ASP A 46 -35.06 25.01 -0.99
C ASP A 46 -33.65 25.37 -1.46
N LEU A 47 -32.62 24.84 -0.78
CA LEU A 47 -31.24 24.91 -1.23
C LEU A 47 -31.05 24.24 -2.60
N ALA A 48 -31.70 23.09 -2.83
CA ALA A 48 -31.62 22.35 -4.09
C ALA A 48 -32.13 23.16 -5.28
N LYS A 49 -33.27 23.86 -5.11
CA LYS A 49 -33.85 24.72 -6.15
C LYS A 49 -32.89 25.83 -6.55
N TYR A 50 -32.25 26.44 -5.55
CA TYR A 50 -31.30 27.52 -5.78
C TYR A 50 -29.98 27.02 -6.38
N VAL A 51 -29.44 25.89 -5.90
CA VAL A 51 -28.27 25.24 -6.49
C VAL A 51 -28.53 24.89 -7.96
N SER A 52 -29.71 24.35 -8.29
CA SER A 52 -30.11 24.06 -9.68
C SER A 52 -30.14 25.32 -10.54
N GLN A 53 -30.69 26.42 -10.02
CA GLN A 53 -30.69 27.71 -10.72
C GLN A 53 -29.25 28.20 -10.98
N VAL A 54 -28.41 28.23 -9.95
CA VAL A 54 -27.02 28.71 -10.06
C VAL A 54 -26.18 27.83 -10.98
N VAL A 55 -26.35 26.50 -10.94
CA VAL A 55 -25.66 25.58 -11.85
C VAL A 55 -26.06 25.81 -13.30
N LYS A 56 -27.35 26.08 -13.57
CA LYS A 56 -27.80 26.46 -14.93
C LYS A 56 -27.19 27.78 -15.38
N GLU A 57 -27.15 28.78 -14.50
CA GLU A 57 -26.52 30.07 -14.79
C GLU A 57 -25.03 29.90 -15.10
N VAL A 58 -24.29 29.17 -14.26
CA VAL A 58 -22.86 28.90 -14.48
C VAL A 58 -22.62 28.13 -15.78
N ASN A 59 -23.42 27.11 -16.07
CA ASN A 59 -23.30 26.31 -17.29
C ASN A 59 -23.70 27.06 -18.57
N SER A 60 -24.37 28.21 -18.46
CA SER A 60 -24.69 29.08 -19.60
C SER A 60 -23.52 29.96 -20.03
N LEU A 61 -22.49 30.10 -19.18
CA LEU A 61 -21.28 30.87 -19.45
C LEU A 61 -20.25 30.03 -20.22
N SER A 62 -19.41 30.68 -21.02
CA SER A 62 -18.27 30.02 -21.64
C SER A 62 -17.22 29.61 -20.59
N PHE A 63 -16.40 28.61 -20.90
CA PHE A 63 -15.36 28.14 -19.99
C PHE A 63 -14.38 29.26 -19.59
N GLU A 64 -14.04 30.17 -20.50
CA GLU A 64 -13.15 31.30 -20.19
C GLU A 64 -13.83 32.35 -19.30
N GLU A 65 -15.14 32.58 -19.44
CA GLU A 65 -15.89 33.46 -18.54
C GLU A 65 -16.02 32.85 -17.15
N GLN A 66 -16.32 31.55 -17.05
CA GLN A 66 -16.37 30.83 -15.78
C GLN A 66 -15.02 30.92 -15.05
N LYS A 67 -13.92 30.69 -15.77
CA LYS A 67 -12.56 30.80 -15.24
C LYS A 67 -12.25 32.22 -14.78
N LYS A 68 -12.58 33.24 -15.58
CA LYS A 68 -12.39 34.65 -15.21
C LYS A 68 -13.13 35.00 -13.93
N LEU A 69 -14.42 34.64 -13.84
CA LEU A 69 -15.25 34.89 -12.65
C LEU A 69 -14.75 34.16 -11.41
N LEU A 70 -14.35 32.88 -11.54
CA LEU A 70 -13.77 32.11 -10.44
C LEU A 70 -12.48 32.77 -9.92
N MET A 71 -11.62 33.24 -10.82
CA MET A 71 -10.35 33.87 -10.46
C MET A 71 -10.53 35.28 -9.86
N SER A 72 -11.53 36.05 -10.30
CA SER A 72 -11.74 37.42 -9.82
C SER A 72 -12.62 37.51 -8.58
N GLU A 73 -13.68 36.70 -8.48
CA GLU A 73 -14.70 36.81 -7.41
C GLU A 73 -14.49 35.83 -6.26
N PHE A 74 -13.78 34.72 -6.52
CA PHE A 74 -13.56 33.61 -5.58
C PHE A 74 -12.10 33.09 -5.56
N PRO A 75 -11.07 33.95 -5.53
CA PRO A 75 -9.68 33.51 -5.52
C PRO A 75 -9.36 32.58 -4.34
N GLU A 76 -10.05 32.73 -3.20
CA GLU A 76 -9.91 31.89 -2.02
C GLU A 76 -10.25 30.41 -2.25
N LEU A 77 -11.16 30.11 -3.19
CA LEU A 77 -11.53 28.73 -3.53
C LEU A 77 -10.45 28.03 -4.37
N LEU A 78 -9.66 28.81 -5.12
CA LEU A 78 -8.47 28.37 -5.85
C LEU A 78 -7.25 28.28 -4.92
N GLU A 79 -7.09 29.22 -3.99
CA GLU A 79 -6.07 29.17 -2.94
C GLU A 79 -6.26 27.94 -2.05
N ARG A 80 -7.49 27.62 -1.60
CA ARG A 80 -7.76 26.37 -0.87
C ARG A 80 -7.36 25.10 -1.64
N ARG A 81 -7.41 25.14 -2.98
CA ARG A 81 -6.93 24.04 -3.82
C ARG A 81 -5.41 24.03 -3.90
N ARG A 82 -4.76 25.19 -4.09
CA ARG A 82 -3.30 25.32 -4.02
C ARG A 82 -2.76 24.93 -2.67
N GLU A 83 -3.38 25.32 -1.56
CA GLU A 83 -3.03 24.88 -0.20
C GLU A 83 -3.22 23.37 -0.03
N LYS A 84 -4.26 22.76 -0.61
CA LYS A 84 -4.40 21.28 -0.62
C LYS A 84 -3.33 20.60 -1.48
N GLU A 85 -2.93 21.20 -2.60
CA GLU A 85 -1.85 20.72 -3.48
C GLU A 85 -0.46 20.96 -2.88
N GLU A 86 -0.27 22.03 -2.10
CA GLU A 86 0.95 22.35 -1.35
C GLU A 86 1.05 21.51 -0.07
N ARG A 87 -0.06 21.24 0.62
CA ARG A 87 -0.12 20.25 1.72
C ARG A 87 0.22 18.83 1.26
N LYS A 88 0.05 18.54 -0.05
CA LYS A 88 0.50 17.28 -0.66
C LYS A 88 2.01 17.22 -0.94
N ARG A 89 2.74 18.32 -0.80
CA ARG A 89 4.20 18.32 -0.92
C ARG A 89 4.84 17.98 0.42
N LEU A 90 5.84 17.10 0.39
CA LEU A 90 6.63 16.75 1.56
C LEU A 90 7.28 18.01 2.15
N SER A 91 7.29 18.14 3.48
CA SER A 91 7.99 19.23 4.17
C SER A 91 9.47 19.25 3.78
N PRO A 92 10.11 20.42 3.65
CA PRO A 92 11.54 20.50 3.37
C PRO A 92 12.42 19.72 4.36
N LEU A 93 13.56 19.21 3.90
CA LEU A 93 14.51 18.52 4.77
C LEU A 93 15.20 19.54 5.70
N PRO A 94 15.28 19.26 7.01
CA PRO A 94 16.01 20.13 7.93
C PRO A 94 17.51 20.08 7.66
N GLN A 95 18.18 21.23 7.73
CA GLN A 95 19.64 21.37 7.56
C GLN A 95 20.15 20.91 6.17
N VAL A 96 19.28 20.92 5.15
CA VAL A 96 19.66 20.54 3.79
C VAL A 96 20.80 21.38 3.23
N ASP A 97 20.83 22.68 3.55
CA ASP A 97 21.84 23.64 3.07
C ASP A 97 23.27 23.34 3.58
N GLN A 98 23.42 22.46 4.58
CA GLN A 98 24.73 22.02 5.07
C GLN A 98 25.38 20.98 4.16
N TYR A 99 24.64 20.43 3.19
CA TYR A 99 25.08 19.34 2.34
C TYR A 99 25.07 19.75 0.87
N LYS A 100 26.19 19.49 0.17
CA LYS A 100 26.29 19.74 -1.28
C LYS A 100 25.39 18.81 -2.10
N VAL A 101 25.24 17.57 -1.64
CA VAL A 101 24.43 16.54 -2.29
C VAL A 101 23.65 15.81 -1.19
N VAL A 102 22.33 15.78 -1.31
CA VAL A 102 21.49 15.01 -0.40
C VAL A 102 21.67 13.53 -0.67
N ARG A 103 22.06 12.79 0.38
CA ARG A 103 22.17 11.33 0.33
C ARG A 103 21.25 10.73 1.38
N THR A 104 20.26 9.95 0.95
CA THR A 104 19.33 9.19 1.79
C THR A 104 19.61 7.69 1.60
N ARG A 105 18.97 6.85 2.42
CA ARG A 105 19.07 5.40 2.24
C ARG A 105 17.87 4.66 2.77
N PHE A 106 17.56 3.55 2.12
CA PHE A 106 16.73 2.49 2.66
C PHE A 106 17.62 1.30 3.01
N ALA A 107 17.56 0.88 4.28
CA ALA A 107 18.45 -0.13 4.82
C ALA A 107 17.65 -1.33 5.38
N PRO A 108 17.08 -2.20 4.53
CA PRO A 108 16.30 -3.34 4.97
C PRO A 108 17.19 -4.50 5.43
N ASN A 109 16.69 -5.28 6.40
CA ASN A 109 17.27 -6.60 6.68
C ASN A 109 16.69 -7.57 5.63
N PRO A 110 17.51 -8.34 4.89
CA PRO A 110 17.05 -9.26 3.85
C PRO A 110 16.57 -10.59 4.45
N ASP A 111 15.74 -10.55 5.47
CA ASP A 111 15.33 -11.71 6.27
C ASP A 111 13.82 -12.02 6.14
N PHE A 112 13.10 -11.21 5.33
CA PHE A 112 11.70 -11.38 4.89
C PHE A 112 11.31 -10.37 3.79
N TYR A 113 10.07 -10.47 3.33
CA TYR A 113 9.42 -9.53 2.41
C TYR A 113 9.17 -8.18 3.11
N ILE A 114 9.18 -7.09 2.34
CA ILE A 114 8.80 -5.78 2.88
C ILE A 114 7.27 -5.64 2.94
N HIS A 115 6.81 -4.83 3.88
CA HIS A 115 5.41 -4.47 4.08
C HIS A 115 5.28 -2.94 4.10
N LEU A 116 4.05 -2.43 4.20
CA LEU A 116 3.77 -0.99 4.15
C LEU A 116 4.64 -0.16 5.13
N GLY A 117 4.82 -0.65 6.37
CA GLY A 117 5.68 0.00 7.36
C GLY A 117 7.14 0.22 6.90
N ASN A 118 7.74 -0.73 6.17
CA ASN A 118 9.11 -0.60 5.66
C ASN A 118 9.15 0.12 4.30
N ALA A 119 8.06 0.04 3.52
CA ALA A 119 7.93 0.82 2.29
C ALA A 119 7.85 2.33 2.56
N ARG A 120 7.32 2.76 3.72
CA ARG A 120 7.25 4.17 4.13
C ARG A 120 8.61 4.87 4.13
N PRO A 121 9.62 4.45 4.93
CA PRO A 121 10.94 5.07 4.88
C PRO A 121 11.62 4.91 3.52
N ALA A 122 11.34 3.83 2.76
CA ALA A 122 11.90 3.65 1.42
C ALA A 122 11.40 4.71 0.43
N ILE A 123 10.08 4.86 0.31
CA ILE A 123 9.44 5.83 -0.59
C ILE A 123 9.79 7.26 -0.16
N LEU A 124 9.75 7.59 1.13
CA LEU A 124 10.13 8.93 1.59
C LEU A 124 11.60 9.22 1.31
N SER A 125 12.50 8.26 1.52
CA SER A 125 13.94 8.44 1.20
C SER A 125 14.17 8.68 -0.30
N TYR A 126 13.45 7.93 -1.14
CA TYR A 126 13.48 8.11 -2.60
C TYR A 126 12.97 9.49 -3.02
N GLU A 127 11.81 9.87 -2.52
CA GLU A 127 11.15 11.13 -2.84
C GLU A 127 12.01 12.33 -2.44
N TYR A 128 12.61 12.30 -1.25
CA TYR A 128 13.55 13.35 -0.85
C TYR A 128 14.83 13.35 -1.68
N ALA A 129 15.42 12.20 -2.01
CA ALA A 129 16.56 12.18 -2.91
C ALA A 129 16.19 12.83 -4.26
N ARG A 130 15.03 12.48 -4.84
CA ARG A 130 14.56 13.08 -6.09
C ARG A 130 14.27 14.59 -5.98
N MET A 131 13.69 15.05 -4.87
CA MET A 131 13.36 16.47 -4.66
C MET A 131 14.58 17.38 -4.60
N TYR A 132 15.74 16.85 -4.20
CA TYR A 132 16.98 17.61 -4.01
C TYR A 132 18.11 17.16 -4.95
N ASP A 133 17.76 16.53 -6.08
CA ASP A 133 18.71 16.00 -7.08
C ASP A 133 19.85 15.17 -6.44
N GLY A 134 19.47 14.42 -5.40
CA GLY A 134 20.34 13.63 -4.55
C GLY A 134 20.39 12.16 -4.93
N VAL A 135 21.01 11.36 -4.07
CA VAL A 135 21.18 9.91 -4.26
C VAL A 135 20.49 9.16 -3.13
N MET A 136 19.65 8.18 -3.50
CA MET A 136 19.17 7.17 -2.57
C MET A 136 20.04 5.91 -2.66
N ILE A 137 20.46 5.42 -1.50
CA ILE A 137 21.25 4.19 -1.36
C ILE A 137 20.34 3.04 -0.91
N LEU A 138 20.47 1.86 -1.53
CA LEU A 138 19.91 0.61 -1.01
C LEU A 138 21.00 -0.17 -0.28
N ARG A 139 20.83 -0.43 1.01
CA ARG A 139 21.81 -1.18 1.81
C ARG A 139 21.18 -2.37 2.51
N PHE A 140 21.55 -3.59 2.13
CA PHE A 140 21.10 -4.79 2.81
C PHE A 140 21.87 -4.98 4.12
N GLU A 141 21.14 -4.92 5.23
CA GLU A 141 21.68 -5.11 6.58
C GLU A 141 21.61 -6.57 7.00
N ASP A 142 22.60 -7.35 6.60
CA ASP A 142 22.65 -8.81 6.73
C ASP A 142 23.65 -9.31 7.80
N THR A 143 24.08 -8.45 8.72
CA THR A 143 25.14 -8.78 9.70
C THR A 143 24.71 -9.67 10.88
N ASP A 144 23.56 -10.33 10.80
CA ASP A 144 23.05 -11.23 11.85
C ASP A 144 22.64 -12.60 11.28
N PRO A 145 23.59 -13.53 11.11
CA PRO A 145 23.30 -14.86 10.57
C PRO A 145 22.41 -15.73 11.48
N ARG A 146 22.19 -15.34 12.74
CA ARG A 146 21.47 -16.17 13.72
C ARG A 146 20.02 -15.75 13.97
N ILE A 147 19.77 -14.48 14.33
CA ILE A 147 18.44 -14.04 14.77
C ILE A 147 17.63 -13.51 13.59
N LYS A 148 18.29 -12.72 12.74
CA LYS A 148 17.72 -12.17 11.52
C LYS A 148 18.39 -12.78 10.30
N THR A 149 18.41 -14.10 10.27
CA THR A 149 19.08 -14.87 9.23
C THR A 149 18.62 -14.38 7.85
N PRO A 150 19.55 -13.90 7.02
CA PRO A 150 19.23 -13.50 5.65
C PRO A 150 18.61 -14.65 4.86
N ILE A 151 17.74 -14.32 3.94
CA ILE A 151 17.09 -15.26 3.03
C ILE A 151 17.51 -14.83 1.62
N PRO A 152 18.25 -15.66 0.85
CA PRO A 152 18.72 -15.30 -0.49
C PRO A 152 17.62 -14.72 -1.39
N GLU A 153 16.41 -15.28 -1.34
CA GLU A 153 15.25 -14.83 -2.12
C GLU A 153 14.78 -13.43 -1.70
N ALA A 154 14.92 -13.06 -0.41
CA ALA A 154 14.49 -11.76 0.09
C ALA A 154 15.29 -10.60 -0.53
N TYR A 155 16.57 -10.82 -0.89
CA TYR A 155 17.35 -9.80 -1.61
C TYR A 155 16.70 -9.45 -2.95
N HIS A 156 16.31 -10.47 -3.71
CA HIS A 156 15.64 -10.27 -4.99
C HIS A 156 14.27 -9.64 -4.80
N GLN A 157 13.46 -10.19 -3.90
CA GLN A 157 12.09 -9.74 -3.69
C GLN A 157 12.01 -8.29 -3.21
N ILE A 158 12.88 -7.87 -2.29
CA ILE A 158 12.91 -6.48 -1.81
C ILE A 158 13.19 -5.54 -2.98
N LYS A 159 14.13 -5.89 -3.87
CA LYS A 159 14.42 -5.09 -5.08
C LYS A 159 13.23 -5.03 -6.02
N GLU A 160 12.54 -6.16 -6.21
CA GLU A 160 11.34 -6.23 -7.05
C GLU A 160 10.20 -5.38 -6.47
N ASP A 161 9.96 -5.46 -5.17
CA ASP A 161 8.93 -4.67 -4.48
C ASP A 161 9.24 -3.18 -4.55
N LEU A 162 10.51 -2.77 -4.38
CA LEU A 162 10.93 -1.38 -4.52
C LEU A 162 10.74 -0.85 -5.95
N ARG A 163 11.16 -1.61 -6.96
CA ARG A 163 10.96 -1.23 -8.37
C ARG A 163 9.48 -1.16 -8.72
N TRP A 164 8.68 -2.12 -8.25
CA TRP A 164 7.23 -2.08 -8.44
C TRP A 164 6.62 -0.84 -7.80
N LEU A 165 7.10 -0.46 -6.61
CA LEU A 165 6.70 0.78 -5.96
C LEU A 165 7.21 2.03 -6.70
N GLY A 166 8.03 1.93 -7.75
CA GLY A 166 8.64 3.07 -8.45
C GLY A 166 9.79 3.72 -7.66
N VAL A 167 10.46 2.96 -6.81
CA VAL A 167 11.65 3.40 -6.05
C VAL A 167 12.89 2.91 -6.77
N GLU A 168 13.76 3.86 -7.12
CA GLU A 168 15.06 3.62 -7.73
C GLU A 168 16.17 4.04 -6.76
N TRP A 169 17.32 3.39 -6.84
CA TRP A 169 18.48 3.69 -6.00
C TRP A 169 19.72 3.83 -6.89
N GLY A 170 20.59 4.78 -6.54
CA GLY A 170 21.82 5.03 -7.29
C GLY A 170 22.97 4.12 -6.89
N GLU A 171 22.97 3.64 -5.66
CA GLU A 171 24.02 2.77 -5.12
C GLU A 171 23.41 1.60 -4.33
N GLU A 172 24.04 0.44 -4.41
CA GLU A 172 23.63 -0.78 -3.71
C GLU A 172 24.80 -1.40 -2.93
N TYR A 173 24.55 -1.77 -1.68
CA TYR A 173 25.55 -2.40 -0.82
C TYR A 173 24.97 -3.57 -0.02
N VAL A 174 25.83 -4.54 0.29
CA VAL A 174 25.53 -5.67 1.20
C VAL A 174 26.55 -5.64 2.34
N GLN A 175 26.09 -5.62 3.59
CA GLN A 175 26.98 -5.38 4.73
C GLN A 175 27.95 -6.53 5.00
N SER A 176 27.56 -7.78 4.79
CA SER A 176 28.43 -8.95 4.96
C SER A 176 29.63 -8.97 4.01
N LEU A 177 29.55 -8.24 2.88
CA LEU A 177 30.66 -8.06 1.95
C LEU A 177 31.65 -6.96 2.38
N ARG A 178 31.33 -6.21 3.44
CA ARG A 178 32.09 -5.05 3.95
C ARG A 178 32.79 -5.32 5.28
N MET A 179 32.89 -6.59 5.67
CA MET A 179 33.38 -6.99 7.00
C MET A 179 34.80 -6.50 7.32
N GLU A 180 35.71 -6.50 6.34
CA GLU A 180 37.07 -6.00 6.57
C GLU A 180 37.10 -4.49 6.91
N LEU A 181 36.26 -3.68 6.27
CA LEU A 181 36.11 -2.25 6.62
C LEU A 181 35.67 -2.09 8.07
N TYR A 182 34.74 -2.93 8.55
CA TYR A 182 34.31 -2.87 9.94
C TYR A 182 35.43 -3.26 10.91
N TYR A 183 36.26 -4.23 10.55
CA TYR A 183 37.42 -4.62 11.36
C TYR A 183 38.49 -3.53 11.42
N GLU A 184 38.72 -2.81 10.32
CA GLU A 184 39.64 -1.66 10.28
C GLU A 184 39.17 -0.56 11.24
N ILE A 185 37.89 -0.16 11.16
CA ILE A 185 37.32 0.84 12.07
C ILE A 185 37.33 0.36 13.53
N ALA A 186 37.10 -0.94 13.77
CA ALA A 186 37.22 -1.52 15.10
C ALA A 186 38.65 -1.41 15.66
N ARG A 187 39.66 -1.72 14.85
CA ARG A 187 41.07 -1.55 15.24
C ARG A 187 41.43 -0.10 15.51
N GLU A 188 40.92 0.84 14.71
CA GLU A 188 41.13 2.26 14.92
C GLU A 188 40.55 2.71 16.27
N LEU A 189 39.31 2.33 16.59
CA LEU A 189 38.69 2.63 17.88
C LEU A 189 39.45 2.01 19.06
N LEU A 190 39.94 0.77 18.92
CA LEU A 190 40.78 0.12 19.93
C LEU A 190 42.09 0.88 20.13
N SER A 191 42.74 1.29 19.04
CA SER A 191 44.01 2.04 19.06
C SER A 191 43.86 3.40 19.73
N ARG A 192 42.70 4.06 19.54
CA ARG A 192 42.33 5.32 20.20
C ARG A 192 41.87 5.14 21.66
N GLY A 193 41.83 3.90 22.16
CA GLY A 193 41.31 3.59 23.50
C GLY A 193 39.81 3.84 23.67
N ALA A 194 39.07 3.97 22.56
CA ALA A 194 37.63 4.26 22.50
C ALA A 194 36.74 3.00 22.51
N ALA A 195 37.33 1.83 22.35
CA ALA A 195 36.69 0.53 22.47
C ALA A 195 37.59 -0.42 23.25
N TYR A 196 37.04 -1.55 23.71
CA TYR A 196 37.82 -2.59 24.40
C TYR A 196 37.17 -3.96 24.26
N VAL A 197 37.98 -5.02 24.35
CA VAL A 197 37.50 -6.41 24.38
C VAL A 197 37.13 -6.77 25.81
N ASP A 198 35.88 -7.19 26.00
CA ASP A 198 35.35 -7.63 27.28
C ASP A 198 35.24 -9.15 27.32
N LEU A 199 35.90 -9.75 28.30
CA LEU A 199 35.88 -11.18 28.59
C LEU A 199 34.95 -11.51 29.79
N CYS A 200 34.25 -10.52 30.35
CA CYS A 200 33.32 -10.77 31.43
C CYS A 200 32.11 -11.60 30.94
N PRO A 201 31.70 -12.64 31.69
CA PRO A 201 30.41 -13.27 31.46
C PRO A 201 29.28 -12.24 31.50
N GLN A 202 28.24 -12.42 30.68
CA GLN A 202 27.14 -11.44 30.54
C GLN A 202 26.50 -11.06 31.88
N LYS A 203 26.32 -12.03 32.79
CA LYS A 203 25.77 -11.80 34.13
C LYS A 203 26.66 -10.86 34.96
N VAL A 204 27.98 -11.09 34.94
CA VAL A 204 28.96 -10.26 35.66
C VAL A 204 29.01 -8.85 35.08
N PHE A 205 29.04 -8.71 33.76
CA PHE A 205 29.01 -7.39 33.13
C PHE A 205 27.75 -6.60 33.48
N ARG A 206 26.60 -7.28 33.58
CA ARG A 206 25.34 -6.65 34.01
C ARG A 206 25.44 -6.06 35.41
N GLU A 207 26.16 -6.70 36.34
CA GLU A 207 26.37 -6.18 37.69
C GLU A 207 27.21 -4.90 37.69
N PHE A 208 28.32 -4.88 36.95
CA PHE A 208 29.14 -3.67 36.80
C PHE A 208 28.33 -2.51 36.20
N LYS A 209 27.56 -2.81 35.15
CA LYS A 209 26.64 -1.86 34.51
C LYS A 209 25.60 -1.30 35.48
N LEU A 210 24.98 -2.13 36.31
CA LEU A 210 24.00 -1.69 37.32
C LEU A 210 24.62 -0.79 38.38
N ARG A 211 25.87 -1.09 38.78
CA ARG A 211 26.65 -0.29 39.73
C ARG A 211 27.31 0.95 39.11
N ARG A 212 27.23 1.13 37.79
CA ARG A 212 27.86 2.22 37.03
C ARG A 212 29.38 2.30 37.20
N VAL A 213 30.02 1.13 37.34
CA VAL A 213 31.48 1.02 37.46
C VAL A 213 32.05 0.31 36.24
N ALA A 214 33.28 0.65 35.89
CA ALA A 214 34.00 0.01 34.80
C ALA A 214 34.23 -1.48 35.09
N CYS A 215 34.07 -2.35 34.08
CA CYS A 215 34.56 -3.72 34.21
C CYS A 215 36.11 -3.73 34.14
N PRO A 216 36.79 -4.73 34.71
CA PRO A 216 38.26 -4.77 34.76
C PRO A 216 38.95 -4.69 33.39
N HIS A 217 38.26 -5.09 32.31
CA HIS A 217 38.80 -5.05 30.95
C HIS A 217 38.72 -3.66 30.29
N ARG A 218 37.93 -2.74 30.83
CA ARG A 218 37.63 -1.45 30.19
C ARG A 218 38.87 -0.59 29.98
N ASP A 219 39.80 -0.62 30.93
CA ASP A 219 41.00 0.23 30.95
C ASP A 219 42.28 -0.55 30.61
N VAL A 220 42.13 -1.72 29.99
CA VAL A 220 43.25 -2.45 29.36
C VAL A 220 43.85 -1.57 28.26
N TYR A 221 45.17 -1.57 28.14
CA TYR A 221 45.89 -0.73 27.18
C TYR A 221 45.63 -1.13 25.71
N PRO A 222 45.72 -0.20 24.74
CA PRO A 222 45.31 -0.41 23.35
C PRO A 222 45.95 -1.63 22.67
N GLU A 223 47.25 -1.85 22.85
CA GLU A 223 48.00 -2.94 22.21
C GLU A 223 47.46 -4.31 22.64
N LYS A 224 47.09 -4.47 23.91
CA LYS A 224 46.48 -5.72 24.40
C LYS A 224 45.07 -5.93 23.85
N ASN A 225 44.30 -4.85 23.71
CA ASN A 225 42.98 -4.93 23.11
C ASN A 225 43.03 -5.35 21.63
N LEU A 226 44.03 -4.86 20.87
CA LEU A 226 44.27 -5.30 19.50
C LEU A 226 44.62 -6.79 19.44
N GLU A 227 45.51 -7.28 20.30
CA GLU A 227 45.84 -8.71 20.42
C GLU A 227 44.61 -9.56 20.75
N LEU A 228 43.78 -9.12 21.71
CA LEU A 228 42.54 -9.81 22.07
C LEU A 228 41.53 -9.83 20.92
N PHE A 229 41.42 -8.74 20.17
CA PHE A 229 40.53 -8.67 19.01
C PHE A 229 41.00 -9.60 17.88
N ASP A 230 42.32 -9.72 17.67
CA ASP A 230 42.90 -10.69 16.74
C ASP A 230 42.60 -12.13 17.15
N LYS A 231 42.68 -12.43 18.45
CA LYS A 231 42.25 -13.73 19.01
C LYS A 231 40.76 -14.01 18.80
N MET A 232 39.90 -13.00 18.93
CA MET A 232 38.48 -13.15 18.60
C MET A 232 38.31 -13.55 17.13
N ARG A 233 39.02 -12.86 16.21
CA ARG A 233 38.93 -13.12 14.76
C ARG A 233 39.49 -14.48 14.35
N SER A 234 40.52 -14.97 15.03
CA SER A 234 41.13 -16.27 14.76
C SER A 234 40.33 -17.46 15.30
N GLY A 235 39.18 -17.22 15.95
CA GLY A 235 38.38 -18.27 16.57
C GLY A 235 38.96 -18.84 17.86
N PHE A 236 39.89 -18.13 18.53
CA PHE A 236 40.44 -18.57 19.81
C PHE A 236 39.37 -18.58 20.92
N PHE A 237 38.44 -17.64 20.86
CA PHE A 237 37.30 -17.54 21.77
C PHE A 237 36.05 -18.13 21.13
N GLY A 238 35.28 -18.86 21.93
CA GLY A 238 33.96 -19.36 21.60
C GLY A 238 32.86 -18.30 21.75
N GLU A 239 31.65 -18.69 21.37
CA GLU A 239 30.48 -17.82 21.48
C GLU A 239 30.19 -17.42 22.94
N GLY A 240 30.06 -16.11 23.17
CA GLY A 240 29.77 -15.55 24.50
C GLY A 240 30.99 -15.38 25.40
N GLU A 241 32.18 -15.85 24.98
CA GLU A 241 33.42 -15.73 25.77
C GLU A 241 34.11 -14.36 25.61
N ALA A 242 33.92 -13.70 24.47
CA ALA A 242 34.48 -12.38 24.21
C ALA A 242 33.54 -11.52 23.35
N VAL A 243 33.49 -10.22 23.66
CA VAL A 243 32.79 -9.21 22.86
C VAL A 243 33.60 -7.92 22.77
N LEU A 244 33.49 -7.18 21.67
CA LEU A 244 34.05 -5.84 21.57
C LEU A 244 32.99 -4.82 22.01
N ARG A 245 33.32 -3.90 22.90
CA ARG A 245 32.42 -2.84 23.39
C ARG A 245 32.93 -1.46 23.05
N ILE A 246 32.01 -0.55 22.74
CA ILE A 246 32.31 0.87 22.59
C ILE A 246 32.28 1.52 23.96
N LYS A 247 33.34 2.25 24.34
CA LYS A 247 33.33 3.00 25.61
C LYS A 247 32.34 4.14 25.52
N THR A 248 31.40 4.18 26.45
CA THR A 248 30.41 5.25 26.57
C THR A 248 30.42 5.82 27.99
N ASP A 249 29.51 6.76 28.26
CA ASP A 249 29.30 7.27 29.61
C ASP A 249 28.70 6.18 30.51
N LEU A 250 29.44 5.80 31.56
CA LEU A 250 28.99 4.84 32.58
C LEU A 250 27.81 5.38 33.41
N ASN A 251 27.60 6.69 33.41
CA ASN A 251 26.48 7.33 34.10
C ASN A 251 25.26 7.59 33.20
N HIS A 252 25.28 7.11 31.96
CA HIS A 252 24.16 7.30 31.03
C HIS A 252 22.85 6.77 31.64
N PRO A 253 21.73 7.52 31.56
CA PRO A 253 20.47 7.11 32.19
C PRO A 253 19.90 5.81 31.61
N ASP A 254 20.12 5.57 30.31
CA ASP A 254 19.75 4.32 29.65
C ASP A 254 20.91 3.30 29.72
N PHE A 255 20.70 2.22 30.48
CA PHE A 255 21.67 1.13 30.65
C PHE A 255 22.02 0.39 29.35
N SER A 256 21.17 0.44 28.33
CA SER A 256 21.43 -0.21 27.04
C SER A 256 22.49 0.53 26.22
N VAL A 257 22.77 1.80 26.55
CA VAL A 257 23.81 2.63 25.95
C VAL A 257 25.17 2.46 26.66
N ILE A 258 25.16 2.11 27.95
CA ILE A 258 26.40 1.88 28.71
C ILE A 258 27.19 0.74 28.09
N ASP A 259 28.40 1.03 27.63
CA ASP A 259 29.40 0.13 27.06
C ASP A 259 28.76 -0.97 26.20
N TRP A 260 28.03 -0.54 25.17
CA TRP A 260 27.25 -1.41 24.31
C TRP A 260 28.15 -2.25 23.39
N VAL A 261 27.65 -3.44 23.02
CA VAL A 261 28.41 -4.42 22.23
C VAL A 261 28.49 -4.00 20.76
N ALA A 262 29.70 -3.73 20.27
CA ALA A 262 30.01 -3.44 18.88
C ALA A 262 30.19 -4.71 18.03
N PHE A 263 30.89 -5.73 18.55
CA PHE A 263 31.02 -7.03 17.88
C PHE A 263 30.79 -8.19 18.84
N ARG A 264 30.27 -9.28 18.30
CA ARG A 264 30.03 -10.55 19.00
C ARG A 264 30.57 -11.72 18.18
N ILE A 265 30.99 -12.77 18.87
CA ILE A 265 31.32 -14.05 18.22
C ILE A 265 30.02 -14.79 17.93
N ILE A 266 29.92 -15.40 16.74
CA ILE A 266 28.82 -16.29 16.36
C ILE A 266 29.42 -17.60 15.89
N ASP A 267 28.89 -18.72 16.40
CA ASP A 267 29.22 -20.05 15.93
C ASP A 267 28.72 -20.25 14.49
N THR A 268 29.65 -20.18 13.53
CA THR A 268 29.35 -20.29 12.10
C THR A 268 29.07 -21.71 11.65
N ASP A 269 29.43 -22.72 12.43
CA ASP A 269 29.10 -24.11 12.09
C ASP A 269 27.61 -24.36 12.34
N LYS A 270 27.05 -23.73 13.38
CA LYS A 270 25.60 -23.75 13.65
C LYS A 270 24.83 -22.74 12.81
N TYR A 271 25.41 -21.56 12.57
CA TYR A 271 24.73 -20.44 11.92
C TYR A 271 25.58 -19.86 10.77
N PRO A 272 25.83 -20.61 9.69
CA PRO A 272 26.59 -20.12 8.55
C PRO A 272 25.85 -18.97 7.86
N HIS A 273 26.57 -17.93 7.43
CA HIS A 273 25.95 -16.81 6.73
C HIS A 273 25.61 -17.22 5.28
N PRO A 274 24.39 -16.95 4.77
CA PRO A 274 23.98 -17.39 3.43
C PRO A 274 24.86 -16.90 2.27
N VAL A 275 25.50 -15.73 2.42
CA VAL A 275 26.33 -15.10 1.37
C VAL A 275 27.82 -15.40 1.53
N VAL A 276 28.34 -15.44 2.77
CA VAL A 276 29.78 -15.50 3.06
C VAL A 276 30.20 -16.76 3.81
N GLY A 277 29.26 -17.70 4.00
CA GLY A 277 29.46 -18.96 4.72
C GLY A 277 30.03 -18.72 6.12
N SER A 278 31.06 -19.50 6.45
CA SER A 278 31.78 -19.46 7.73
C SER A 278 33.03 -18.57 7.69
N LYS A 279 33.17 -17.69 6.68
CA LYS A 279 34.38 -16.85 6.51
C LYS A 279 34.66 -15.95 7.72
N TYR A 280 33.61 -15.47 8.39
CA TYR A 280 33.73 -14.54 9.51
C TYR A 280 33.04 -15.10 10.75
N VAL A 281 33.76 -15.13 11.87
CA VAL A 281 33.24 -15.58 13.18
C VAL A 281 32.91 -14.41 14.11
N VAL A 282 33.51 -13.23 13.90
CA VAL A 282 33.27 -12.02 14.70
C VAL A 282 32.40 -11.05 13.90
N TRP A 283 31.14 -10.89 14.32
CA TRP A 283 30.13 -10.12 13.61
C TRP A 283 29.80 -8.79 14.29
N PRO A 284 29.72 -7.67 13.54
CA PRO A 284 29.29 -6.41 14.10
C PRO A 284 27.82 -6.47 14.50
N THR A 285 27.44 -5.68 15.50
CA THR A 285 26.03 -5.42 15.80
C THR A 285 25.49 -4.35 14.86
N TYR A 286 24.16 -4.30 14.72
CA TYR A 286 23.45 -3.31 13.92
C TYR A 286 23.94 -1.88 14.16
N ASN A 287 24.10 -1.47 15.43
CA ASN A 287 24.52 -0.11 15.76
C ASN A 287 25.91 0.22 15.22
N PHE A 288 26.85 -0.73 15.29
CA PHE A 288 28.19 -0.52 14.75
C PHE A 288 28.16 -0.45 13.22
N ALA A 289 27.67 -1.50 12.55
CA ALA A 289 27.69 -1.59 11.10
C ALA A 289 26.91 -0.46 10.42
N ALA A 290 25.66 -0.21 10.85
CA ALA A 290 24.83 0.84 10.26
C ALA A 290 25.40 2.25 10.51
N GLY A 291 26.01 2.48 11.69
CA GLY A 291 26.66 3.76 11.99
C GLY A 291 27.88 4.00 11.11
N VAL A 292 28.77 3.01 10.98
CA VAL A 292 29.96 3.10 10.13
C VAL A 292 29.58 3.31 8.67
N ASP A 293 28.63 2.53 8.15
CA ASP A 293 28.22 2.66 6.75
C ASP A 293 27.52 3.97 6.46
N ASP A 294 26.68 4.50 7.37
CA ASP A 294 26.06 5.81 7.15
C ASP A 294 27.14 6.90 6.99
N HIS A 295 28.27 6.82 7.69
CA HIS A 295 29.40 7.74 7.51
C HIS A 295 30.15 7.49 6.19
N LEU A 296 30.61 6.25 5.96
CA LEU A 296 31.42 5.91 4.79
C LEU A 296 30.66 6.10 3.46
N MET A 297 29.34 5.94 3.48
CA MET A 297 28.48 6.16 2.33
C MET A 297 28.04 7.62 2.20
N GLY A 298 28.49 8.52 3.08
CA GLY A 298 28.15 9.94 3.06
C GLY A 298 26.67 10.23 3.25
N VAL A 299 25.94 9.39 3.99
CA VAL A 299 24.52 9.60 4.26
C VAL A 299 24.33 10.94 4.97
N THR A 300 23.40 11.75 4.47
CA THR A 300 23.10 13.08 5.03
C THR A 300 21.84 13.05 5.89
N HIS A 301 20.84 12.28 5.47
CA HIS A 301 19.53 12.23 6.08
C HIS A 301 19.06 10.79 6.27
N ILE A 302 18.66 10.49 7.49
CA ILE A 302 18.23 9.18 7.95
C ILE A 302 16.73 9.23 8.22
N LEU A 303 15.94 8.54 7.39
CA LEU A 303 14.52 8.34 7.63
C LEU A 303 14.30 6.95 8.23
N ARG A 304 13.72 6.87 9.43
CA ARG A 304 13.46 5.59 10.11
C ARG A 304 12.35 5.67 11.13
N GLY A 305 11.85 4.52 11.59
CA GLY A 305 10.88 4.44 12.68
C GLY A 305 11.42 4.99 13.99
N ARG A 306 10.54 5.63 14.79
CA ARG A 306 10.87 6.26 16.08
C ARG A 306 11.43 5.31 17.14
N GLU A 307 11.15 4.02 17.02
CA GLU A 307 11.72 2.95 17.85
C GLU A 307 13.25 2.87 17.76
N HIS A 308 13.86 3.44 16.72
CA HIS A 308 15.30 3.49 16.54
C HIS A 308 15.97 4.75 17.12
N SER A 309 15.25 5.57 17.89
CA SER A 309 15.79 6.78 18.51
C SER A 309 17.01 6.51 19.41
N LEU A 310 16.97 5.44 20.23
CA LEU A 310 18.11 5.03 21.06
C LEU A 310 19.31 4.53 20.25
N ASN A 311 19.08 4.00 19.05
CA ASN A 311 20.18 3.60 18.17
C ASN A 311 20.99 4.83 17.73
N THR A 312 20.33 5.98 17.51
CA THR A 312 21.03 7.26 17.24
C THR A 312 22.04 7.56 18.33
N VAL A 313 21.64 7.41 19.61
CA VAL A 313 22.50 7.72 20.76
C VAL A 313 23.72 6.80 20.78
N LYS A 314 23.52 5.49 20.59
CA LYS A 314 24.61 4.50 20.55
C LYS A 314 25.59 4.78 19.41
N GLN A 315 25.04 5.04 18.21
CA GLN A 315 25.82 5.29 17.00
C GLN A 315 26.66 6.57 17.14
N ARG A 316 26.14 7.63 17.79
CA ARG A 316 26.87 8.88 18.01
C ARG A 316 28.17 8.73 18.81
N TYR A 317 28.28 7.76 19.71
CA TYR A 317 29.55 7.51 20.42
C TYR A 317 30.68 7.11 19.47
N VAL A 318 30.40 6.26 18.48
CA VAL A 318 31.40 5.90 17.45
C VAL A 318 31.85 7.15 16.70
N TYR A 319 30.90 8.01 16.33
CA TYR A 319 31.19 9.25 15.60
C TYR A 319 32.01 10.23 16.45
N GLN A 320 31.68 10.39 17.73
CA GLN A 320 32.44 11.24 18.65
C GLN A 320 33.90 10.77 18.78
N HIS A 321 34.12 9.46 18.93
CA HIS A 321 35.46 8.89 19.07
C HIS A 321 36.31 9.02 17.78
N LEU A 322 35.65 9.02 16.62
CA LEU A 322 36.32 9.11 15.32
C LEU A 322 36.38 10.55 14.77
N GLY A 323 35.72 11.51 15.43
CA GLY A 323 35.63 12.89 14.97
C GLY A 323 34.71 13.07 13.75
N TRP A 324 33.72 12.19 13.59
CA TRP A 324 32.76 12.21 12.49
C TRP A 324 31.51 13.03 12.82
N VAL A 325 30.87 13.56 11.78
CA VAL A 325 29.58 14.26 11.90
C VAL A 325 28.43 13.28 11.68
N TYR A 326 27.51 13.21 12.63
CA TYR A 326 26.37 12.29 12.54
C TYR A 326 25.28 12.85 11.60
N PRO A 327 24.68 12.03 10.71
CA PRO A 327 23.65 12.51 9.79
C PRO A 327 22.38 13.00 10.49
N VAL A 328 21.59 13.82 9.81
CA VAL A 328 20.31 14.31 10.32
C VAL A 328 19.30 13.16 10.38
N VAL A 329 18.60 12.99 11.51
CA VAL A 329 17.64 11.89 11.70
C VAL A 329 16.20 12.42 11.72
N LEU A 330 15.37 11.84 10.86
CA LEU A 330 13.94 12.06 10.78
C LEU A 330 13.22 10.79 11.25
N ASN A 331 12.56 10.90 12.41
CA ASN A 331 11.82 9.79 13.00
C ASN A 331 10.38 9.75 12.46
N LEU A 332 9.91 8.56 12.11
CA LEU A 332 8.58 8.29 11.58
C LEU A 332 7.75 7.52 12.62
N GLY A 333 6.47 7.87 12.75
CA GLY A 333 5.50 7.03 13.43
C GLY A 333 5.24 5.73 12.66
N ARG A 334 4.60 4.76 13.31
CA ARG A 334 4.21 3.52 12.66
C ARG A 334 3.08 3.76 11.66
N LEU A 335 3.07 2.97 10.59
CA LEU A 335 2.00 2.99 9.59
C LEU A 335 1.36 1.60 9.58
N ASN A 336 0.07 1.56 9.94
CA ASN A 336 -0.72 0.33 10.01
C ASN A 336 -1.81 0.33 8.94
N LEU A 337 -2.21 -0.87 8.52
CA LEU A 337 -3.39 -1.10 7.69
C LEU A 337 -4.43 -1.85 8.51
N GLU A 338 -5.65 -1.33 8.54
CA GLU A 338 -6.73 -1.97 9.28
C GLU A 338 -7.11 -3.30 8.63
N GLY A 339 -7.31 -4.33 9.45
CA GLY A 339 -7.67 -5.68 9.00
C GLY A 339 -6.53 -6.47 8.34
N LEU A 340 -5.30 -5.94 8.26
CA LEU A 340 -4.15 -6.64 7.68
C LEU A 340 -3.01 -6.83 8.66
N ILE A 341 -2.39 -8.01 8.58
CA ILE A 341 -1.22 -8.36 9.39
C ILE A 341 0.04 -7.87 8.67
N LEU A 342 0.73 -6.91 9.28
CA LEU A 342 2.03 -6.41 8.82
C LEU A 342 3.20 -7.06 9.57
N SER A 343 2.98 -7.56 10.79
CA SER A 343 4.05 -8.09 11.62
C SER A 343 4.70 -9.30 10.98
N LYS A 344 5.99 -9.15 10.64
CA LYS A 344 6.81 -10.22 10.07
C LYS A 344 6.79 -11.50 10.92
N SER A 345 6.98 -11.39 12.24
CA SER A 345 7.03 -12.57 13.11
C SER A 345 5.70 -13.30 13.12
N ARG A 346 4.59 -12.55 13.12
CA ARG A 346 3.24 -13.12 13.06
C ARG A 346 2.96 -13.80 11.72
N ILE A 347 3.38 -13.21 10.60
CA ILE A 347 3.21 -13.83 9.28
C ILE A 347 4.01 -15.14 9.21
N LYS A 348 5.28 -15.13 9.65
CA LYS A 348 6.11 -16.35 9.70
C LYS A 348 5.47 -17.44 10.55
N GLU A 349 4.96 -17.08 11.72
CA GLU A 349 4.24 -17.99 12.63
C GLU A 349 2.98 -18.60 11.98
N LEU A 350 2.16 -17.78 11.31
CA LEU A 350 0.94 -18.25 10.64
C LEU A 350 1.26 -19.22 9.50
N ILE A 351 2.26 -18.91 8.69
CA ILE A 351 2.71 -19.78 7.59
C ILE A 351 3.24 -21.10 8.14
N SER A 352 4.04 -21.07 9.22
CA SER A 352 4.62 -22.30 9.77
C SER A 352 3.60 -23.17 10.53
N SER A 353 2.65 -22.54 11.24
CA SER A 353 1.66 -23.25 12.06
C SER A 353 0.50 -23.83 11.26
N ARG A 354 0.28 -23.34 10.03
CA ARG A 354 -0.80 -23.77 9.14
C ARG A 354 -0.27 -24.10 7.73
N PRO A 355 0.51 -25.18 7.58
CA PRO A 355 1.13 -25.53 6.31
C PRO A 355 0.08 -25.80 5.22
N GLY A 356 0.28 -25.20 4.04
CA GLY A 356 -0.64 -25.32 2.91
C GLY A 356 -1.87 -24.41 2.96
N GLU A 357 -2.12 -23.70 4.08
CA GLU A 357 -3.23 -22.75 4.18
C GLU A 357 -2.94 -21.42 3.48
N PHE A 358 -1.67 -20.99 3.48
CA PHE A 358 -1.23 -19.70 2.91
C PHE A 358 -0.24 -19.88 1.76
N GLU A 359 -0.33 -19.01 0.74
CA GLU A 359 0.59 -18.93 -0.40
C GLU A 359 1.91 -18.20 -0.04
N GLY A 360 2.47 -18.52 1.12
CA GLY A 360 3.67 -17.88 1.64
C GLY A 360 3.50 -16.39 1.96
N PRO A 361 4.60 -15.61 1.99
CA PRO A 361 4.57 -14.18 2.37
C PRO A 361 3.77 -13.28 1.43
N SER A 362 3.49 -13.75 0.21
CA SER A 362 2.75 -13.01 -0.84
C SER A 362 1.25 -13.30 -0.85
N ASP A 363 0.74 -14.07 0.12
CA ASP A 363 -0.68 -14.36 0.27
C ASP A 363 -1.49 -13.08 0.51
N ILE A 364 -2.60 -12.93 -0.23
CA ILE A 364 -3.44 -11.72 -0.29
C ILE A 364 -4.12 -11.33 1.04
N ARG A 365 -4.03 -12.19 2.06
CA ARG A 365 -4.51 -11.92 3.43
C ARG A 365 -3.49 -11.17 4.30
N PHE A 366 -2.24 -11.08 3.87
CA PHE A 366 -1.19 -10.36 4.59
C PHE A 366 -1.02 -8.92 4.08
N GLY A 367 -0.26 -8.10 4.81
CA GLY A 367 0.04 -6.71 4.43
C GLY A 367 1.43 -6.49 3.81
N THR A 368 2.06 -7.52 3.27
CA THR A 368 3.31 -7.37 2.49
C THR A 368 3.04 -6.61 1.19
N ILE A 369 4.07 -5.98 0.63
CA ILE A 369 3.95 -5.27 -0.65
C ILE A 369 3.56 -6.25 -1.76
N ALA A 370 4.19 -7.43 -1.80
CA ALA A 370 3.82 -8.51 -2.69
C ALA A 370 2.34 -8.93 -2.54
N SER A 371 1.82 -9.05 -1.30
CA SER A 371 0.41 -9.35 -1.06
C SER A 371 -0.53 -8.27 -1.63
N LEU A 372 -0.27 -7.00 -1.33
CA LEU A 372 -1.11 -5.89 -1.81
C LEU A 372 -1.12 -5.82 -3.35
N ARG A 373 0.04 -6.04 -3.98
CA ARG A 373 0.18 -6.17 -5.44
C ARG A 373 -0.60 -7.37 -5.99
N ASN A 374 -0.53 -8.53 -5.33
CA ASN A 374 -1.27 -9.73 -5.71
C ASN A 374 -2.79 -9.53 -5.57
N ARG A 375 -3.22 -8.79 -4.55
CA ARG A 375 -4.60 -8.35 -4.32
C ARG A 375 -5.08 -7.29 -5.31
N GLY A 376 -4.20 -6.73 -6.14
CA GLY A 376 -4.54 -5.80 -7.23
C GLY A 376 -4.44 -4.31 -6.88
N ILE A 377 -3.91 -3.98 -5.70
CA ILE A 377 -3.61 -2.59 -5.33
C ILE A 377 -2.47 -2.07 -6.20
N GLU A 378 -2.63 -0.86 -6.76
CA GLU A 378 -1.60 -0.19 -7.55
C GLU A 378 -0.49 0.37 -6.67
N ALA A 379 0.74 0.37 -7.20
CA ALA A 379 1.89 1.00 -6.57
C ALA A 379 1.62 2.47 -6.24
N GLN A 380 0.98 3.18 -7.17
CA GLN A 380 0.62 4.58 -7.00
C GLN A 380 -0.32 4.81 -5.80
N THR A 381 -1.26 3.90 -5.52
CA THR A 381 -2.09 3.95 -4.31
C THR A 381 -1.23 3.95 -3.04
N ILE A 382 -0.24 3.07 -2.98
CA ILE A 382 0.66 2.94 -1.83
C ILE A 382 1.53 4.19 -1.67
N ARG A 383 2.05 4.72 -2.79
CA ARG A 383 2.82 5.97 -2.79
C ARG A 383 1.99 7.15 -2.29
N GLU A 384 0.78 7.33 -2.81
CA GLU A 384 -0.11 8.43 -2.41
C GLU A 384 -0.43 8.37 -0.91
N ILE A 385 -0.72 7.19 -0.37
CA ILE A 385 -0.94 7.00 1.08
C ILE A 385 0.28 7.43 1.88
N ILE A 386 1.48 6.99 1.49
CA ILE A 386 2.72 7.31 2.22
C ILE A 386 3.05 8.81 2.14
N LEU A 387 2.86 9.42 0.98
CA LEU A 387 3.10 10.85 0.74
C LEU A 387 2.11 11.72 1.52
N ASP A 388 0.82 11.37 1.51
CA ASP A 388 -0.23 12.09 2.24
C ASP A 388 0.00 12.02 3.77
N VAL A 389 0.52 10.89 4.27
CA VAL A 389 0.92 10.76 5.68
C VAL A 389 2.19 11.59 5.95
N GLY A 390 3.18 11.54 5.05
CA GLY A 390 4.41 12.32 5.10
C GLY A 390 5.35 11.96 6.25
N VAL A 391 6.19 12.92 6.67
CA VAL A 391 7.09 12.79 7.82
C VAL A 391 6.39 13.28 9.08
N LYS A 392 5.77 12.35 9.80
CA LYS A 392 5.08 12.61 11.07
C LYS A 392 5.54 11.62 12.13
N LEU A 393 5.72 12.11 13.36
CA LEU A 393 6.08 11.30 14.54
C LEU A 393 4.89 10.47 15.06
N SER A 394 3.66 10.93 14.80
CA SER A 394 2.45 10.21 15.19
C SER A 394 2.25 8.96 14.35
N ASP A 395 1.76 7.91 15.00
CA ASP A 395 1.34 6.70 14.29
C ASP A 395 0.12 7.01 13.41
N ALA A 396 -0.03 6.27 12.32
CA ALA A 396 -1.16 6.38 11.40
C ALA A 396 -1.75 5.00 11.13
N SER A 397 -3.09 4.94 11.13
CA SER A 397 -3.87 3.77 10.73
C SER A 397 -4.62 4.12 9.46
N ILE A 398 -4.46 3.31 8.41
CA ILE A 398 -5.14 3.51 7.13
C ILE A 398 -6.23 2.45 7.01
N SER A 399 -7.48 2.90 6.88
CA SER A 399 -8.62 2.02 6.65
C SER A 399 -8.56 1.39 5.25
N TRP A 400 -9.14 0.20 5.11
CA TRP A 400 -9.25 -0.45 3.81
C TRP A 400 -10.07 0.39 2.81
N ASP A 401 -11.09 1.10 3.29
CA ASP A 401 -11.92 1.98 2.46
C ASP A 401 -11.11 3.12 1.82
N ASN A 402 -10.13 3.68 2.54
CA ASN A 402 -9.24 4.70 1.98
C ASN A 402 -8.35 4.12 0.87
N ILE A 403 -7.81 2.91 1.07
CA ILE A 403 -7.04 2.21 0.03
C ILE A 403 -7.94 1.94 -1.18
N ALA A 404 -9.14 1.43 -0.96
CA ALA A 404 -10.13 1.12 -2.00
C ALA A 404 -10.48 2.37 -2.80
N ALA A 405 -10.79 3.48 -2.15
CA ALA A 405 -11.15 4.73 -2.80
C ALA A 405 -10.02 5.28 -3.69
N LEU A 406 -8.78 5.30 -3.18
CA LEU A 406 -7.62 5.73 -3.96
C LEU A 406 -7.33 4.79 -5.12
N ASN A 407 -7.35 3.48 -4.87
CA ASN A 407 -7.10 2.49 -5.90
C ASN A 407 -8.16 2.51 -7.00
N ARG A 408 -9.45 2.65 -6.63
CA ARG A 408 -10.57 2.78 -7.56
C ARG A 408 -10.39 3.99 -8.47
N LYS A 409 -9.99 5.14 -7.92
CA LYS A 409 -9.75 6.37 -8.68
C LYS A 409 -8.69 6.18 -9.77
N LEU A 410 -7.71 5.30 -9.55
CA LEU A 410 -6.64 5.02 -10.51
C LEU A 410 -7.06 4.03 -11.60
N ILE A 411 -7.89 3.03 -11.26
CA ILE A 411 -8.16 1.91 -12.18
C ILE A 411 -9.53 1.98 -12.89
N ASP A 412 -10.53 2.69 -12.35
CA ASP A 412 -11.93 2.62 -12.84
C ASP A 412 -12.04 2.93 -14.34
N ARG A 413 -11.43 4.04 -14.77
CA ARG A 413 -11.49 4.51 -16.16
C ARG A 413 -10.92 3.51 -17.16
N ASP A 414 -9.93 2.71 -16.75
CA ASP A 414 -9.18 1.80 -17.62
C ASP A 414 -9.58 0.33 -17.43
N THR A 415 -10.63 0.07 -16.64
CA THR A 415 -11.08 -1.28 -16.30
C THR A 415 -12.37 -1.62 -17.04
N LYS A 416 -12.40 -2.77 -17.74
CA LYS A 416 -13.63 -3.27 -18.37
C LYS A 416 -14.70 -3.59 -17.32
N ARG A 417 -15.96 -3.31 -17.62
CA ARG A 417 -17.13 -3.62 -16.79
C ARG A 417 -17.84 -4.85 -17.34
N LEU A 418 -17.71 -5.97 -16.65
CA LEU A 418 -18.31 -7.25 -17.04
C LEU A 418 -19.41 -7.69 -16.07
N MET A 419 -20.36 -8.48 -16.56
CA MET A 419 -21.48 -8.99 -15.76
C MET A 419 -21.17 -10.37 -15.17
N ALA A 420 -21.58 -10.56 -13.91
CA ALA A 420 -21.55 -11.82 -13.21
C ALA A 420 -22.72 -11.93 -12.22
N VAL A 421 -23.13 -13.16 -11.96
CA VAL A 421 -24.24 -13.54 -11.07
C VAL A 421 -23.74 -14.63 -10.13
N PHE A 422 -23.99 -14.50 -8.82
CA PHE A 422 -23.42 -15.41 -7.81
C PHE A 422 -24.45 -16.37 -7.23
N ASN A 423 -25.73 -15.97 -7.20
CA ASN A 423 -26.83 -16.84 -6.83
C ASN A 423 -27.82 -16.93 -8.01
N PRO A 424 -27.52 -17.72 -9.06
CA PRO A 424 -28.29 -17.68 -10.30
C PRO A 424 -29.74 -18.14 -10.11
N VAL A 425 -30.65 -17.39 -10.73
CA VAL A 425 -32.07 -17.71 -10.91
C VAL A 425 -32.39 -17.54 -12.38
N GLU A 426 -33.06 -18.52 -12.99
CA GLU A 426 -33.45 -18.43 -14.40
C GLU A 426 -34.55 -17.39 -14.57
N LEU A 427 -34.35 -16.46 -15.51
CA LEU A 427 -35.34 -15.49 -15.94
C LEU A 427 -35.76 -15.81 -17.39
N ARG A 428 -37.05 -16.05 -17.59
CA ARG A 428 -37.67 -16.18 -18.91
C ARG A 428 -38.45 -14.93 -19.25
N VAL A 429 -38.02 -14.23 -20.30
CA VAL A 429 -38.69 -13.04 -20.81
C VAL A 429 -39.50 -13.41 -22.05
N ARG A 430 -40.82 -13.47 -21.92
CA ARG A 430 -41.76 -13.72 -23.01
C ARG A 430 -41.88 -12.48 -23.91
N ASN A 431 -42.29 -12.71 -25.17
CA ASN A 431 -42.53 -11.67 -26.17
C ASN A 431 -41.31 -10.78 -26.44
N TYR A 432 -40.09 -11.33 -26.33
CA TYR A 432 -38.87 -10.58 -26.61
C TYR A 432 -38.68 -10.39 -28.12
N PRO A 433 -38.73 -9.15 -28.65
CA PRO A 433 -38.67 -8.89 -30.09
C PRO A 433 -37.23 -8.68 -30.60
N GLY A 434 -36.23 -8.89 -29.74
CA GLY A 434 -34.85 -8.51 -30.01
C GLY A 434 -34.00 -9.58 -30.70
N PRO A 435 -32.79 -9.20 -31.14
CA PRO A 435 -31.84 -10.14 -31.72
C PRO A 435 -31.34 -11.16 -30.68
N ASP A 436 -30.78 -12.26 -31.18
CA ASP A 436 -30.07 -13.29 -30.41
C ASP A 436 -28.64 -12.88 -30.04
N ARG A 437 -28.23 -11.65 -30.34
CA ARG A 437 -26.93 -11.07 -29.99
C ARG A 437 -27.07 -9.62 -29.59
N VAL A 438 -26.33 -9.19 -28.58
CA VAL A 438 -26.28 -7.79 -28.12
C VAL A 438 -24.85 -7.30 -28.02
N VAL A 439 -24.60 -6.06 -28.44
CA VAL A 439 -23.30 -5.40 -28.29
C VAL A 439 -23.34 -4.52 -27.05
N LEU A 440 -22.45 -4.80 -26.09
CA LEU A 440 -22.36 -4.09 -24.82
C LEU A 440 -21.07 -3.28 -24.78
N SER A 441 -21.15 -2.02 -24.32
CA SER A 441 -19.94 -1.22 -24.08
C SER A 441 -19.12 -1.83 -22.94
N ASN A 442 -17.79 -1.84 -23.08
CA ASN A 442 -16.90 -2.29 -22.00
C ASN A 442 -16.76 -1.26 -20.89
N HIS A 443 -17.06 0.02 -21.15
CA HIS A 443 -17.07 1.05 -20.11
C HIS A 443 -18.03 2.18 -20.51
N PRO A 444 -18.87 2.69 -19.59
CA PRO A 444 -19.87 3.71 -19.93
C PRO A 444 -19.26 5.04 -20.37
N GLU A 445 -18.11 5.40 -19.81
CA GLU A 445 -17.46 6.70 -20.05
C GLU A 445 -16.17 6.60 -20.86
N ASN A 446 -15.70 5.39 -21.18
CA ASN A 446 -14.44 5.18 -21.88
C ASN A 446 -14.60 4.29 -23.11
N SER A 447 -14.86 4.92 -24.24
CA SER A 447 -15.05 4.23 -25.52
C SER A 447 -13.78 3.58 -26.06
N SER A 448 -12.58 3.95 -25.57
CA SER A 448 -11.33 3.34 -26.04
C SER A 448 -11.19 1.87 -25.61
N LEU A 449 -11.92 1.45 -24.58
CA LEU A 449 -12.00 0.05 -24.14
C LEU A 449 -12.88 -0.81 -25.06
N GLY A 450 -13.52 -0.20 -26.07
CA GLY A 450 -14.33 -0.86 -27.07
C GLY A 450 -15.63 -1.43 -26.51
N SER A 451 -16.19 -2.36 -27.27
CA SER A 451 -17.40 -3.10 -26.93
C SER A 451 -17.15 -4.60 -27.00
N ARG A 452 -18.09 -5.39 -26.50
CA ARG A 452 -18.10 -6.84 -26.60
C ARG A 452 -19.46 -7.31 -27.10
N GLU A 453 -19.47 -8.40 -27.84
CA GLU A 453 -20.71 -9.05 -28.27
C GLU A 453 -21.07 -10.17 -27.29
N VAL A 454 -22.34 -10.24 -26.91
CA VAL A 454 -22.90 -11.29 -26.04
C VAL A 454 -24.01 -12.00 -26.80
N SER A 455 -23.83 -13.30 -27.05
CA SER A 455 -24.88 -14.15 -27.60
C SER A 455 -25.92 -14.47 -26.53
N LEU A 456 -27.19 -14.24 -26.86
CA LEU A 456 -28.35 -14.45 -26.01
C LEU A 456 -29.00 -15.80 -26.33
N ASP A 457 -29.63 -16.40 -25.33
CA ASP A 457 -30.43 -17.62 -25.51
C ASP A 457 -31.88 -17.20 -25.78
N VAL A 458 -32.26 -17.20 -27.06
CA VAL A 458 -33.60 -16.84 -27.52
C VAL A 458 -34.22 -18.02 -28.25
N SER A 459 -35.36 -18.52 -27.77
CA SER A 459 -36.12 -19.59 -28.41
C SER A 459 -37.61 -19.26 -28.43
N SER A 460 -38.24 -19.38 -29.61
CA SER A 460 -39.68 -19.12 -29.80
C SER A 460 -40.16 -17.78 -29.18
N GLY A 461 -39.39 -16.70 -29.36
CA GLY A 461 -39.71 -15.37 -28.81
C GLY A 461 -39.51 -15.22 -27.29
N THR A 462 -38.91 -16.22 -26.64
CA THR A 462 -38.56 -16.20 -25.21
C THR A 462 -37.05 -16.06 -25.03
N LEU A 463 -36.62 -14.99 -24.36
CA LEU A 463 -35.24 -14.80 -23.94
C LEU A 463 -35.00 -15.48 -22.59
N ARG A 464 -33.90 -16.24 -22.47
CA ARG A 464 -33.44 -16.89 -21.24
C ARG A 464 -32.12 -16.30 -20.76
N VAL A 465 -32.14 -15.74 -19.55
CA VAL A 465 -30.96 -15.22 -18.86
C VAL A 465 -30.95 -15.69 -17.42
N LEU A 466 -29.83 -15.55 -16.73
CA LEU A 466 -29.72 -15.73 -15.30
C LEU A 466 -29.56 -14.37 -14.63
N ILE A 467 -30.26 -14.18 -13.52
CA ILE A 467 -30.17 -13.00 -12.65
C ILE A 467 -29.80 -13.43 -11.23
N ASP A 468 -29.36 -12.49 -10.40
CA ASP A 468 -29.00 -12.81 -9.01
C ASP A 468 -30.23 -12.93 -8.12
N ARG A 469 -30.29 -13.98 -7.30
CA ARG A 469 -31.37 -14.23 -6.34
C ARG A 469 -31.57 -13.07 -5.38
N SER A 470 -30.49 -12.36 -5.03
CA SER A 470 -30.55 -11.21 -4.13
C SER A 470 -31.43 -10.07 -4.68
N ASP A 471 -31.59 -9.98 -6.00
CA ASP A 471 -32.43 -8.96 -6.64
C ASP A 471 -33.94 -9.31 -6.60
N LEU A 472 -34.30 -10.58 -6.37
CA LEU A 472 -35.70 -11.04 -6.47
C LEU A 472 -36.65 -10.27 -5.55
N SER A 473 -36.22 -9.97 -4.33
CA SER A 473 -37.07 -9.29 -3.35
C SER A 473 -37.54 -7.91 -3.83
N GLU A 474 -36.65 -7.15 -4.47
CA GLU A 474 -36.93 -5.80 -4.96
C GLU A 474 -37.72 -5.85 -6.27
N VAL A 475 -37.34 -6.71 -7.20
CA VAL A 475 -38.02 -6.81 -8.51
C VAL A 475 -39.44 -7.35 -8.38
N ILE A 476 -39.70 -8.28 -7.45
CA ILE A 476 -41.06 -8.80 -7.18
C ILE A 476 -41.93 -7.70 -6.54
N LYS A 477 -41.36 -6.96 -5.59
CA LYS A 477 -42.08 -5.87 -4.91
C LYS A 477 -42.50 -4.76 -5.87
N ILE A 478 -41.65 -4.40 -6.82
CA ILE A 478 -41.92 -3.35 -7.81
C ILE A 478 -42.75 -3.89 -8.98
N GLY A 479 -42.62 -5.18 -9.30
CA GLY A 479 -43.32 -5.84 -10.39
C GLY A 479 -42.75 -5.54 -11.78
N ALA A 480 -41.71 -4.72 -11.89
CA ALA A 480 -41.00 -4.43 -13.14
C ALA A 480 -39.55 -4.04 -12.85
N PHE A 481 -38.65 -4.36 -13.78
CA PHE A 481 -37.21 -4.08 -13.66
C PHE A 481 -36.55 -3.97 -15.04
N ARG A 482 -35.33 -3.43 -15.06
CA ARG A 482 -34.50 -3.33 -16.27
C ARG A 482 -33.32 -4.30 -16.19
N LEU A 483 -33.19 -5.11 -17.23
CA LEU A 483 -31.96 -5.82 -17.54
C LEU A 483 -30.96 -4.82 -18.13
N MET A 484 -29.83 -4.64 -17.45
CA MET A 484 -28.82 -3.65 -17.80
C MET A 484 -28.40 -3.77 -19.27
N GLU A 485 -28.36 -2.63 -19.97
CA GLU A 485 -28.04 -2.54 -21.41
C GLU A 485 -28.87 -3.43 -22.36
N LEU A 486 -29.99 -4.02 -21.90
CA LEU A 486 -30.78 -4.96 -22.70
C LEU A 486 -32.24 -4.53 -22.90
N CYS A 487 -33.08 -4.65 -21.86
CA CYS A 487 -34.52 -4.37 -21.96
C CYS A 487 -35.19 -4.15 -20.60
N ASN A 488 -36.40 -3.60 -20.63
CA ASN A 488 -37.29 -3.48 -19.49
C ASN A 488 -38.30 -4.64 -19.53
N VAL A 489 -38.60 -5.20 -18.36
CA VAL A 489 -39.50 -6.34 -18.22
C VAL A 489 -40.47 -6.16 -17.06
N ARG A 490 -41.64 -6.78 -17.14
CA ARG A 490 -42.66 -6.84 -16.09
C ARG A 490 -42.79 -8.26 -15.57
N VAL A 491 -42.79 -8.44 -14.25
CA VAL A 491 -42.96 -9.74 -13.59
C VAL A 491 -44.37 -10.27 -13.85
N VAL A 492 -44.46 -11.54 -14.24
CA VAL A 492 -45.74 -12.24 -14.51
C VAL A 492 -45.94 -13.38 -13.52
N GLU A 493 -44.91 -14.19 -13.29
CA GLU A 493 -45.00 -15.39 -12.46
C GLU A 493 -43.68 -15.60 -11.71
N VAL A 494 -43.79 -15.98 -10.44
CA VAL A 494 -42.66 -16.32 -9.57
C VAL A 494 -42.76 -17.80 -9.24
N GLY A 495 -41.88 -18.61 -9.83
CA GLY A 495 -41.80 -20.04 -9.58
C GLY A 495 -40.62 -20.40 -8.68
N GLU A 496 -40.48 -21.70 -8.40
CA GLU A 496 -39.34 -22.21 -7.63
C GLU A 496 -38.07 -22.19 -8.49
N GLY A 497 -37.17 -21.24 -8.22
CA GLY A 497 -35.91 -21.10 -8.96
C GLY A 497 -36.03 -20.48 -10.36
N ILE A 498 -37.22 -20.01 -10.74
CA ILE A 498 -37.49 -19.38 -12.03
C ILE A 498 -38.38 -18.14 -11.86
N LEU A 499 -38.03 -17.07 -12.58
CA LEU A 499 -38.85 -15.87 -12.71
C LEU A 499 -39.33 -15.76 -14.16
N VAL A 500 -40.64 -15.59 -14.36
CA VAL A 500 -41.20 -15.35 -15.68
C VAL A 500 -41.64 -13.90 -15.78
N SER A 501 -41.17 -13.23 -16.82
CA SER A 501 -41.48 -11.83 -17.09
C SER A 501 -41.90 -11.64 -18.55
N GLU A 502 -42.51 -10.49 -18.83
CA GLU A 502 -42.90 -10.08 -20.17
C GLU A 502 -42.11 -8.83 -20.58
N TYR A 503 -41.66 -8.78 -21.84
CA TYR A 503 -40.98 -7.61 -22.39
C TYR A 503 -41.92 -6.39 -22.44
N ILE A 504 -41.44 -5.22 -21.99
CA ILE A 504 -42.24 -3.97 -21.98
C ILE A 504 -41.52 -2.76 -22.60
N GLY A 505 -40.31 -2.94 -23.14
CA GLY A 505 -39.58 -1.87 -23.83
C GLY A 505 -38.06 -1.95 -23.69
N ARG A 506 -37.35 -0.96 -24.25
CA ARG A 506 -35.89 -0.80 -24.11
C ARG A 506 -35.46 0.56 -23.54
N ASP A 507 -36.39 1.49 -23.39
CA ASP A 507 -36.08 2.86 -23.01
C ASP A 507 -35.58 2.95 -21.56
N LEU A 508 -34.37 3.48 -21.38
CA LEU A 508 -33.80 3.70 -20.06
C LEU A 508 -34.57 4.77 -19.28
N LYS A 509 -35.15 5.76 -19.96
CA LYS A 509 -35.94 6.82 -19.31
C LYS A 509 -37.20 6.24 -18.67
N GLN A 510 -37.93 5.39 -19.38
CA GLN A 510 -39.06 4.63 -18.84
C GLN A 510 -38.69 3.90 -17.53
N ALA A 511 -37.54 3.22 -17.49
CA ALA A 511 -37.08 2.52 -16.28
C ALA A 511 -36.80 3.48 -15.12
N ARG A 512 -36.16 4.62 -15.38
CA ARG A 512 -35.88 5.65 -14.37
C ARG A 512 -37.15 6.29 -13.83
N ASP A 513 -38.08 6.66 -14.71
CA ASP A 513 -39.34 7.31 -14.34
C ASP A 513 -40.21 6.39 -13.48
N ALA A 514 -40.23 5.09 -13.81
CA ALA A 514 -40.94 4.07 -13.04
C ALA A 514 -40.14 3.52 -11.84
N ARG A 515 -38.94 4.05 -11.57
CA ARG A 515 -38.01 3.59 -10.51
C ARG A 515 -37.76 2.07 -10.54
N MET A 516 -37.68 1.51 -11.75
CA MET A 516 -37.35 0.11 -11.97
C MET A 516 -35.92 -0.17 -11.50
N PRO A 517 -35.68 -1.25 -10.73
CA PRO A 517 -34.32 -1.71 -10.44
C PRO A 517 -33.58 -2.01 -11.74
N ILE A 518 -32.30 -1.65 -11.80
CA ILE A 518 -31.43 -1.99 -12.94
C ILE A 518 -30.48 -3.08 -12.48
N ILE A 519 -30.65 -4.29 -13.03
CA ILE A 519 -29.93 -5.48 -12.57
C ILE A 519 -29.03 -6.05 -13.66
N GLN A 520 -27.90 -6.62 -13.25
CA GLN A 520 -27.01 -7.39 -14.12
C GLN A 520 -27.60 -8.77 -14.41
N TRP A 521 -27.13 -9.37 -15.50
CA TRP A 521 -27.58 -10.67 -15.96
C TRP A 521 -26.47 -11.37 -16.73
N VAL A 522 -26.59 -12.68 -16.92
CA VAL A 522 -25.72 -13.45 -17.83
C VAL A 522 -26.57 -14.35 -18.72
N PRO A 523 -26.13 -14.71 -19.95
CA PRO A 523 -26.89 -15.64 -20.80
C PRO A 523 -27.08 -17.00 -20.11
N ALA A 524 -28.25 -17.62 -20.25
CA ALA A 524 -28.53 -18.90 -19.60
C ALA A 524 -27.68 -20.06 -20.15
N GLY A 525 -27.49 -20.12 -21.48
CA GLY A 525 -26.72 -21.19 -22.13
C GLY A 525 -25.25 -20.87 -22.45
N ASN A 526 -24.88 -19.59 -22.54
CA ASN A 526 -23.52 -19.15 -22.91
C ASN A 526 -22.93 -18.28 -21.80
N ASN A 527 -22.73 -18.87 -20.63
CA ASN A 527 -22.03 -18.27 -19.49
C ASN A 527 -20.80 -19.12 -19.15
N VAL A 528 -19.96 -18.62 -18.25
CA VAL A 528 -18.73 -19.29 -17.82
C VAL A 528 -18.64 -19.34 -16.30
N ALA A 529 -18.06 -20.42 -15.78
CA ALA A 529 -17.90 -20.61 -14.35
C ALA A 529 -16.86 -19.63 -13.78
N LEU A 530 -17.23 -18.96 -12.70
CA LEU A 530 -16.41 -17.96 -12.02
C LEU A 530 -16.31 -18.31 -10.54
N ARG A 531 -15.11 -18.13 -9.98
CA ARG A 531 -14.87 -18.21 -8.54
C ARG A 531 -14.11 -16.99 -8.07
N ILE A 532 -14.66 -16.29 -7.09
CA ILE A 532 -14.01 -15.15 -6.46
C ILE A 532 -13.39 -15.58 -5.14
N LEU A 533 -12.10 -15.29 -5.01
CA LEU A 533 -11.32 -15.43 -3.77
C LEU A 533 -11.46 -14.13 -2.97
N VAL A 534 -12.18 -14.20 -1.85
CA VAL A 534 -12.47 -13.05 -0.99
C VAL A 534 -11.75 -13.25 0.34
N PRO A 535 -10.68 -12.48 0.63
CA PRO A 535 -10.04 -12.53 1.93
C PRO A 535 -10.96 -11.89 2.98
N ARG A 536 -11.35 -12.68 4.00
CA ARG A 536 -12.06 -12.20 5.20
C ARG A 536 -11.20 -12.52 6.41
N ASP A 537 -10.50 -11.51 6.91
CA ASP A 537 -9.43 -11.68 7.89
C ASP A 537 -8.40 -12.72 7.42
N LEU A 538 -8.27 -13.84 8.13
CA LEU A 538 -7.38 -14.95 7.79
C LEU A 538 -8.05 -16.04 6.95
N GLU A 539 -9.37 -15.98 6.77
CA GLU A 539 -10.12 -16.97 6.00
C GLU A 539 -10.19 -16.58 4.52
N MET A 540 -10.08 -17.58 3.65
CA MET A 540 -10.26 -17.41 2.20
C MET A 540 -11.66 -17.89 1.79
N VAL A 541 -12.60 -16.95 1.69
CA VAL A 541 -13.96 -17.27 1.24
C VAL A 541 -13.96 -17.42 -0.28
N ARG A 542 -14.52 -18.52 -0.77
CA ARG A 542 -14.64 -18.81 -2.20
C ARG A 542 -16.10 -18.62 -2.61
N VAL A 543 -16.38 -17.59 -3.40
CA VAL A 543 -17.73 -17.29 -3.89
C VAL A 543 -17.84 -17.81 -5.31
N GLY A 544 -18.66 -18.84 -5.52
CA GLY A 544 -18.97 -19.35 -6.85
C GLY A 544 -20.00 -18.47 -7.55
N GLY A 545 -19.91 -18.38 -8.88
CA GLY A 545 -20.85 -17.66 -9.72
C GLY A 545 -20.69 -18.01 -11.19
N LEU A 546 -21.50 -17.35 -12.00
CA LEU A 546 -21.50 -17.43 -13.45
C LEU A 546 -21.27 -16.05 -14.02
N GLY A 547 -20.38 -15.94 -14.99
CA GLY A 547 -20.07 -14.69 -15.66
C GLY A 547 -20.31 -14.76 -17.16
N GLU A 548 -20.24 -13.61 -17.82
CA GLU A 548 -20.39 -13.56 -19.28
C GLU A 548 -19.14 -14.13 -20.00
N PRO A 549 -19.27 -14.61 -21.26
CA PRO A 549 -18.19 -15.29 -21.99
C PRO A 549 -16.89 -14.49 -22.12
N ALA A 550 -16.99 -13.16 -22.20
CA ALA A 550 -15.84 -12.27 -22.34
C ALA A 550 -14.82 -12.40 -21.20
N LEU A 551 -15.21 -12.97 -20.04
CA LEU A 551 -14.27 -13.28 -18.97
C LEU A 551 -13.18 -14.27 -19.39
N THR A 552 -13.44 -15.15 -20.37
CA THR A 552 -12.45 -16.13 -20.86
C THR A 552 -11.31 -15.49 -21.65
N GLU A 553 -11.51 -14.28 -22.16
CA GLU A 553 -10.50 -13.51 -22.87
C GLU A 553 -9.50 -12.84 -21.92
N LEU A 554 -9.83 -12.79 -20.61
CA LEU A 554 -8.98 -12.15 -19.61
C LEU A 554 -7.79 -13.03 -19.27
N LYS A 555 -6.63 -12.39 -19.15
CA LYS A 555 -5.36 -13.02 -18.79
C LYS A 555 -5.11 -12.88 -17.30
N ARG A 556 -4.23 -13.73 -16.77
CA ARG A 556 -3.74 -13.60 -15.39
C ARG A 556 -3.18 -12.19 -15.17
N GLY A 557 -3.66 -11.51 -14.14
CA GLY A 557 -3.28 -10.14 -13.81
C GLY A 557 -4.23 -9.07 -14.32
N ASP A 558 -5.10 -9.38 -15.29
CA ASP A 558 -6.10 -8.43 -15.79
C ASP A 558 -7.07 -8.04 -14.68
N LYS A 559 -7.48 -6.77 -14.70
CA LYS A 559 -8.44 -6.21 -13.77
C LYS A 559 -9.76 -6.01 -14.48
N VAL A 560 -10.84 -6.34 -13.78
CA VAL A 560 -12.21 -6.19 -14.29
C VAL A 560 -13.12 -5.73 -13.17
N GLN A 561 -14.05 -4.85 -13.49
CA GLN A 561 -15.13 -4.50 -12.58
C GLN A 561 -16.30 -5.44 -12.87
N LEU A 562 -16.63 -6.29 -11.91
CA LEU A 562 -17.87 -7.05 -11.95
C LEU A 562 -19.00 -6.11 -11.52
N VAL A 563 -19.90 -5.83 -12.46
CA VAL A 563 -21.00 -4.90 -12.30
C VAL A 563 -21.80 -5.23 -11.04
N ARG A 564 -22.06 -4.22 -10.21
CA ARG A 564 -22.76 -4.33 -8.91
C ARG A 564 -22.11 -5.26 -7.87
N TYR A 565 -20.87 -5.71 -8.10
CA TYR A 565 -20.10 -6.53 -7.17
C TYR A 565 -18.80 -5.86 -6.70
N GLY A 566 -17.98 -5.38 -7.63
CA GLY A 566 -16.71 -4.70 -7.33
C GLY A 566 -15.59 -5.03 -8.29
N PHE A 567 -14.39 -4.53 -8.01
CA PHE A 567 -13.17 -4.79 -8.77
C PHE A 567 -12.55 -6.13 -8.37
N VAL A 568 -12.18 -6.91 -9.37
CA VAL A 568 -11.49 -8.18 -9.21
C VAL A 568 -10.27 -8.24 -10.12
N LYS A 569 -9.26 -9.01 -9.71
CA LYS A 569 -8.06 -9.28 -10.50
C LYS A 569 -8.00 -10.76 -10.84
N VAL A 570 -7.83 -11.09 -12.11
CA VAL A 570 -7.75 -12.49 -12.56
C VAL A 570 -6.50 -13.15 -11.99
N HIS A 571 -6.71 -14.23 -11.24
CA HIS A 571 -5.67 -15.04 -10.62
C HIS A 571 -5.34 -16.29 -11.45
N LYS A 572 -6.38 -16.97 -11.95
CA LYS A 572 -6.28 -18.12 -12.85
C LYS A 572 -7.14 -17.89 -14.08
N GLN A 573 -6.53 -17.97 -15.25
CA GLN A 573 -7.19 -17.87 -16.55
C GLN A 573 -7.91 -19.19 -16.90
N ALA A 574 -9.00 -19.09 -17.66
CA ALA A 574 -9.63 -20.24 -18.31
C ALA A 574 -8.84 -20.66 -19.57
N LEU A 575 -8.44 -21.93 -19.64
CA LEU A 575 -7.83 -22.57 -20.81
C LEU A 575 -8.88 -23.25 -21.70
N SER A 576 -10.09 -23.48 -21.18
CA SER A 576 -11.24 -24.04 -21.88
C SER A 576 -12.56 -23.41 -21.37
N LYS A 577 -13.69 -23.62 -22.07
CA LYS A 577 -15.01 -23.17 -21.60
C LYS A 577 -15.48 -23.88 -20.32
N GLU A 578 -14.93 -25.06 -20.03
CA GLU A 578 -15.26 -25.86 -18.85
C GLU A 578 -14.44 -25.44 -17.62
N ASP A 579 -13.43 -24.59 -17.82
CA ASP A 579 -12.56 -24.14 -16.75
C ASP A 579 -13.24 -23.09 -15.88
N VAL A 580 -12.99 -23.19 -14.58
CA VAL A 580 -13.38 -22.16 -13.62
C VAL A 580 -12.35 -21.03 -13.66
N ILE A 581 -12.79 -19.83 -14.01
CA ILE A 581 -12.00 -18.62 -13.90
C ILE A 581 -11.89 -18.26 -12.41
N GLU A 582 -10.67 -18.07 -11.90
CA GLU A 582 -10.48 -17.62 -10.53
C GLU A 582 -9.99 -16.18 -10.51
N ALA A 583 -10.67 -15.33 -9.75
CA ALA A 583 -10.29 -13.94 -9.57
C ALA A 583 -10.23 -13.58 -8.09
N VAL A 584 -9.31 -12.69 -7.73
CA VAL A 584 -9.18 -12.16 -6.38
C VAL A 584 -10.01 -10.90 -6.25
N PHE A 585 -10.83 -10.83 -5.20
CA PHE A 585 -11.56 -9.62 -4.86
C PHE A 585 -10.61 -8.52 -4.38
N MET A 586 -10.68 -7.36 -5.04
CA MET A 586 -9.83 -6.21 -4.72
C MET A 586 -10.55 -5.33 -3.69
N HIS A 587 -11.60 -4.66 -4.15
CA HIS A 587 -12.42 -3.71 -3.41
C HIS A 587 -13.71 -3.43 -4.21
N VAL A 588 -14.72 -2.87 -3.54
CA VAL A 588 -15.88 -2.29 -4.23
C VAL A 588 -15.46 -0.97 -4.85
#